data_AF-A0A317UAG5-F1
#
_entry.id   AF-A0A317UAG5-F1
#
_cell.length_a   1.000
_cell.length_b   1.000
_cell.length_c   1.000
_cell.angle_alpha   90.00
_cell.angle_beta   90.00
_cell.angle_gamma   90.00
#
_symmetry.space_group_name_H-M   'P 1'
#
loop_
_entity.id
_entity.type
_entity.pdbx_description
1 polymer ?
#
loop_
_entity_poly.entity_id
_entity_poly.type
_entity_poly.pdbx_seq_one_letter_code
_entity_poly.pdbx_strand_id
1 'polypeptide(L)'
;MKIRKPTQKQTIAAIKSGDFSEVEKIEDAARQEAENVFHAVASGSVPLIWYDLPPVQCQSGALSVMRYALHRSTKQDGFLQLSCMELKAGQIIPTSDRQYNTTDAGFSEFFRDLPRSVNVNFLEQ
;
A
#
# COMPACT_ATOMS: atom_id res chain seq x y z
N MET A 1 7.79 0.19 -8.72
CA MET A 1 7.45 1.62 -8.46
C MET A 1 7.55 1.89 -6.96
N LYS A 2 7.79 3.13 -6.51
CA LYS A 2 7.92 3.44 -5.07
C LYS A 2 6.97 4.56 -4.66
N ILE A 3 6.14 4.32 -3.65
CA ILE A 3 5.31 5.34 -3.00
C ILE A 3 5.97 5.70 -1.67
N ARG A 4 6.23 6.98 -1.44
CA ARG A 4 6.91 7.46 -0.23
C ARG A 4 6.25 8.71 0.33
N LYS A 5 5.52 8.54 1.44
CA LYS A 5 4.95 9.62 2.24
C LYS A 5 6.03 10.38 3.03
N PRO A 6 5.73 11.61 3.50
CA PRO A 6 6.63 12.37 4.36
C PRO A 6 7.05 11.58 5.61
N THR A 7 8.31 11.75 6.00
CA THR A 7 8.83 11.18 7.26
C THR A 7 8.39 12.01 8.45
N GLN A 8 8.28 11.38 9.62
CA GLN A 8 7.99 12.10 10.87
C GLN A 8 9.02 13.21 11.15
N LYS A 9 10.30 12.98 10.81
CA LYS A 9 11.35 13.99 10.94
C LYS A 9 11.06 15.22 10.09
N GLN A 10 10.64 15.04 8.83
CA GLN A 10 10.26 16.13 7.94
C GLN A 10 9.03 16.87 8.45
N THR A 11 7.98 16.15 8.87
CA THR A 11 6.77 16.76 9.43
C THR A 11 7.07 17.57 10.70
N ILE A 12 7.90 17.06 11.60
CA ILE A 12 8.32 17.80 12.80
C ILE A 12 9.11 19.06 12.44
N ALA A 13 10.00 18.99 11.43
CA ALA A 13 10.75 20.16 10.98
C ALA A 13 9.82 21.23 10.37
N ALA A 14 8.83 20.82 9.59
CA ALA A 14 7.80 21.72 9.05
C ALA A 14 6.99 22.40 10.16
N ILE A 15 6.50 21.63 11.14
CA ILE A 15 5.78 22.18 12.31
C ILE A 15 6.63 23.21 13.05
N LYS A 16 7.92 22.94 13.26
CA LYS A 16 8.84 23.84 13.98
C LYS A 16 9.18 25.12 13.21
N SER A 17 9.21 25.04 11.88
CA SER A 17 9.56 26.19 11.01
C SER A 17 8.34 26.98 10.56
N GLY A 18 7.14 26.37 10.58
CA GLY A 18 5.92 26.91 9.98
C GLY A 18 5.83 26.70 8.45
N ASP A 19 6.84 26.09 7.83
CA ASP A 19 6.88 25.85 6.38
C ASP A 19 6.60 24.38 6.05
N PHE A 20 5.48 24.13 5.38
CA PHE A 20 5.03 22.80 4.97
C PHE A 20 5.29 22.49 3.49
N SER A 21 5.87 23.42 2.73
CA SER A 21 5.98 23.31 1.27
C SER A 21 6.66 22.01 0.81
N GLU A 22 7.72 21.58 1.47
CA GLU A 22 8.40 20.32 1.16
C GLU A 22 7.61 19.08 1.60
N VAL A 23 6.86 19.17 2.71
CA VAL A 23 6.00 18.07 3.17
C VAL A 23 4.85 17.87 2.20
N GLU A 24 4.21 18.96 1.78
CA GLU A 24 3.10 18.96 0.81
C GLU A 24 3.55 18.38 -0.53
N LYS A 25 4.68 18.83 -1.09
CA LYS A 25 5.22 18.27 -2.34
C LYS A 25 5.42 16.76 -2.28
N ILE A 26 5.98 16.25 -1.17
CA ILE A 26 6.20 14.81 -1.00
C ILE A 26 4.88 14.06 -0.85
N GLU A 27 3.94 14.63 -0.11
CA GLU A 27 2.62 14.02 0.09
C GLU A 27 1.81 13.97 -1.21
N ASP A 28 1.81 15.05 -1.98
CA ASP A 28 1.11 15.13 -3.27
C ASP A 28 1.70 14.17 -4.30
N ALA A 29 3.02 14.07 -4.38
CA ALA A 29 3.68 13.07 -5.22
C ALA A 29 3.32 11.64 -4.78
N ALA A 30 3.32 11.35 -3.47
CA ALA A 30 2.92 10.04 -2.96
C ALA A 30 1.45 9.73 -3.24
N ARG A 31 0.57 10.71 -3.11
CA ARG A 31 -0.87 10.59 -3.37
C ARG A 31 -1.12 10.28 -4.84
N GLN A 32 -0.49 11.03 -5.75
CA GLN A 32 -0.63 10.81 -7.20
C GLN A 32 -0.20 9.41 -7.62
N GLU A 33 0.95 8.92 -7.13
CA GLU A 33 1.42 7.57 -7.44
C GLU A 33 0.48 6.48 -6.87
N ALA A 34 -0.04 6.69 -5.66
CA ALA A 34 -1.01 5.77 -5.06
C ALA A 34 -2.34 5.77 -5.81
N GLU A 35 -2.80 6.93 -6.27
CA GLU A 35 -4.04 7.10 -7.04
C GLU A 35 -3.94 6.39 -8.39
N ASN A 36 -2.81 6.55 -9.09
CA ASN A 36 -2.53 5.85 -10.33
C ASN A 36 -2.62 4.33 -10.16
N VAL A 37 -2.02 3.78 -9.10
CA VAL A 37 -2.11 2.34 -8.79
C VAL A 37 -3.53 1.91 -8.47
N PHE A 38 -4.21 2.65 -7.59
CA PHE A 38 -5.57 2.34 -7.17
C PHE A 38 -6.52 2.27 -8.37
N HIS A 39 -6.47 3.28 -9.25
CA HIS A 39 -7.32 3.31 -10.45
C HIS A 39 -6.88 2.32 -11.53
N ALA A 40 -5.60 2.01 -11.66
CA ALA A 40 -5.14 0.96 -12.56
C ALA A 40 -5.77 -0.40 -12.19
N VAL A 41 -5.83 -0.72 -10.89
CA VAL A 41 -6.48 -1.95 -10.40
C VAL A 41 -8.01 -1.84 -10.50
N ALA A 42 -8.60 -0.70 -10.11
CA ALA A 42 -10.06 -0.49 -10.18
C ALA A 42 -10.59 -0.60 -11.62
N SER A 43 -9.88 -0.04 -12.59
CA SER A 43 -10.20 -0.12 -14.03
C SER A 43 -9.90 -1.49 -14.64
N GLY A 44 -9.12 -2.33 -13.95
CA GLY A 44 -8.73 -3.67 -14.43
C GLY A 44 -7.61 -3.65 -15.46
N SER A 45 -7.01 -2.48 -15.71
CA SER A 45 -5.81 -2.33 -16.54
C SER A 45 -4.64 -3.12 -15.95
N VAL A 46 -4.61 -3.22 -14.61
CA VAL A 46 -3.70 -4.07 -13.86
C VAL A 46 -4.54 -5.06 -13.04
N PRO A 47 -4.33 -6.38 -13.16
CA PRO A 47 -5.13 -7.35 -12.42
C PRO A 47 -4.81 -7.34 -10.92
N LEU A 48 -3.54 -7.13 -10.57
CA LEU A 48 -3.06 -7.20 -9.20
C LEU A 48 -1.76 -6.38 -9.04
N ILE A 49 -1.65 -5.70 -7.91
CA ILE A 49 -0.39 -5.14 -7.41
C ILE A 49 -0.10 -5.69 -6.03
N TRP A 50 1.18 -5.75 -5.64
CA TRP A 50 1.56 -6.13 -4.29
C TRP A 50 2.76 -5.36 -3.78
N TYR A 51 2.87 -5.31 -2.45
CA TYR A 51 4.06 -4.86 -1.76
C TYR A 51 4.31 -5.74 -0.53
N ASP A 52 5.58 -5.91 -0.23
CA ASP A 52 6.04 -6.69 0.92
C ASP A 52 6.50 -5.73 2.03
N LEU A 53 6.13 -6.03 3.27
CA LEU A 53 6.75 -5.39 4.43
C LEU A 53 8.15 -5.96 4.65
N PRO A 54 9.03 -5.24 5.37
CA PRO A 54 10.35 -5.76 5.72
C PRO A 54 10.27 -7.15 6.35
N PRO A 55 11.15 -8.10 5.96
CA PRO A 55 11.14 -9.44 6.52
C PRO A 55 11.46 -9.41 8.01
N VAL A 56 10.83 -10.32 8.76
CA VAL A 56 11.11 -10.56 10.18
C VAL A 56 11.70 -11.96 10.33
N GLN A 57 12.77 -12.07 11.10
CA GLN A 57 13.33 -13.37 11.46
C GLN A 57 12.51 -13.99 12.59
N CYS A 58 11.94 -15.16 12.32
CA CYS A 58 11.23 -15.96 13.33
C CYS A 58 12.23 -16.55 14.34
N GLN A 59 11.74 -16.94 15.52
CA GLN A 59 12.55 -17.66 16.52
C GLN A 59 13.16 -18.95 15.97
N SER A 60 12.50 -19.60 15.00
CA SER A 60 13.01 -20.78 14.31
C SER A 60 14.16 -20.50 13.32
N GLY A 61 14.54 -19.23 13.13
CA GLY A 61 15.51 -18.79 12.13
C GLY A 61 14.92 -18.57 10.73
N ALA A 62 13.69 -19.02 10.46
CA ALA A 62 13.02 -18.78 9.19
C ALA A 62 12.68 -17.30 8.98
N LEU A 63 12.81 -16.81 7.75
CA LEU A 63 12.29 -15.49 7.38
C LEU A 63 10.79 -15.55 7.14
N SER A 64 10.09 -14.54 7.65
CA SER A 64 8.66 -14.31 7.44
C SER A 64 8.47 -12.94 6.80
N VAL A 65 7.61 -12.86 5.79
CA VAL A 65 7.28 -11.61 5.08
C VAL A 65 5.77 -11.45 5.06
N MET A 66 5.27 -10.28 5.46
CA MET A 66 3.87 -9.92 5.25
C MET A 66 3.73 -9.28 3.86
N ARG A 67 2.97 -9.93 2.98
CA ARG A 67 2.61 -9.42 1.66
C ARG A 67 1.20 -8.87 1.67
N TYR A 68 1.04 -7.70 1.10
CA TYR A 68 -0.24 -7.07 0.82
C TYR A 68 -0.46 -7.05 -0.68
N ALA A 69 -1.57 -7.61 -1.14
CA ALA A 69 -1.95 -7.63 -2.55
C ALA A 69 -3.28 -6.90 -2.74
N LEU A 70 -3.30 -5.89 -3.60
CA LEU A 70 -4.51 -5.17 -3.97
C LEU A 70 -5.00 -5.69 -5.33
N HIS A 71 -6.26 -6.11 -5.38
CA HIS A 71 -6.91 -6.61 -6.59
C HIS A 71 -8.41 -6.25 -6.54
N ARG A 72 -9.11 -6.42 -7.66
CA ARG A 72 -10.58 -6.30 -7.65
C ARG A 72 -11.20 -7.30 -6.70
N SER A 73 -12.16 -6.84 -5.90
CA SER A 73 -12.86 -7.68 -4.94
C SER A 73 -13.70 -8.73 -5.67
N THR A 74 -13.55 -9.99 -5.27
CA THR A 74 -14.45 -11.08 -5.69
C THR A 74 -15.65 -11.22 -4.76
N LYS A 75 -15.69 -10.45 -3.67
CA LYS A 75 -16.73 -10.52 -2.63
C LYS A 75 -17.81 -9.46 -2.82
N GLN A 76 -17.47 -8.33 -3.44
CA GLN A 76 -18.38 -7.20 -3.61
C GLN A 76 -18.02 -6.37 -4.84
N ASP A 77 -19.00 -6.18 -5.73
CA ASP A 77 -18.85 -5.36 -6.93
C ASP A 77 -18.59 -3.88 -6.57
N GLY A 78 -17.73 -3.22 -7.36
CA GLY A 78 -17.35 -1.84 -7.12
C GLY A 78 -16.34 -1.63 -5.98
N PHE A 79 -15.71 -2.69 -5.48
CA PHE A 79 -14.68 -2.63 -4.43
C PHE A 79 -13.36 -3.25 -4.89
N LEU A 80 -12.27 -2.75 -4.30
CA LEU A 80 -10.97 -3.40 -4.30
C LEU A 80 -10.77 -4.12 -2.96
N GLN A 81 -10.13 -5.29 -3.02
CA GLN A 81 -9.70 -6.02 -1.85
C GLN A 81 -8.18 -5.92 -1.71
N LEU A 82 -7.73 -5.52 -0.52
CA LEU A 82 -6.36 -5.62 -0.07
C LEU A 82 -6.22 -6.86 0.81
N SER A 83 -5.70 -7.94 0.23
CA SER A 83 -5.43 -9.18 0.92
C SER A 83 -4.05 -9.17 1.56
N CYS A 84 -4.00 -9.57 2.83
CA CYS A 84 -2.77 -9.68 3.61
C CYS A 84 -2.46 -11.16 3.87
N MET A 85 -1.24 -11.58 3.55
CA MET A 85 -0.78 -12.94 3.74
C MET A 85 0.65 -12.95 4.31
N GLU A 86 0.93 -13.89 5.20
CA GLU A 86 2.28 -14.20 5.64
C GLU A 86 2.90 -15.23 4.68
N LEU A 87 4.08 -14.92 4.16
CA LEU A 87 4.92 -15.83 3.39
C LEU A 87 6.03 -16.33 4.30
N LYS A 88 6.01 -17.62 4.61
CA LYS A 88 6.95 -18.22 5.55
C LYS A 88 7.25 -19.67 5.17
N ALA A 89 8.54 -20.00 5.03
CA ALA A 89 8.99 -21.36 4.73
C ALA A 89 8.28 -22.03 3.53
N GLY A 90 8.02 -21.26 2.46
CA GLY A 90 7.29 -21.74 1.28
C GLY A 90 5.78 -21.87 1.45
N GLN A 91 5.24 -21.53 2.61
CA GLN A 91 3.81 -21.51 2.89
C GLN A 91 3.23 -20.11 2.75
N ILE A 92 1.97 -20.05 2.33
CA ILE A 92 1.15 -18.85 2.28
C ILE A 92 0.09 -18.99 3.37
N ILE A 93 0.09 -18.08 4.34
CA ILE A 93 -0.87 -18.07 5.44
C ILE A 93 -1.72 -16.81 5.29
N PRO A 94 -3.01 -16.92 4.87
CA PRO A 94 -3.92 -15.78 4.83
C PRO A 94 -4.10 -15.21 6.23
N THR A 95 -4.04 -13.88 6.38
CA THR A 95 -4.13 -13.24 7.71
C THR A 95 -5.34 -12.31 7.82
N SER A 96 -5.56 -11.44 6.84
CA SER A 96 -6.69 -10.51 6.84
C SER A 96 -6.97 -9.99 5.45
N ASP A 97 -8.18 -9.48 5.25
CA ASP A 97 -8.57 -8.75 4.05
C ASP A 97 -9.20 -7.42 4.44
N ARG A 98 -9.01 -6.38 3.62
CA ARG A 98 -9.72 -5.11 3.72
C ARG A 98 -10.34 -4.72 2.38
N GLN A 99 -11.53 -4.14 2.41
CA GLN A 99 -12.23 -3.67 1.22
C GLN A 99 -12.13 -2.14 1.10
N TYR A 100 -12.00 -1.63 -0.12
CA TYR A 100 -12.01 -0.20 -0.44
C TYR A 100 -13.00 0.05 -1.57
N ASN A 101 -13.93 0.99 -1.38
CA ASN A 101 -14.88 1.37 -2.43
C ASN A 101 -14.14 2.08 -3.59
N THR A 102 -14.49 1.78 -4.84
CA THR A 102 -13.85 2.38 -6.02
C THR A 102 -14.31 3.80 -6.36
N THR A 103 -15.48 4.24 -5.89
CA THR A 103 -16.09 5.54 -6.24
C THR A 103 -16.21 6.52 -5.07
N ASP A 104 -16.21 6.03 -3.83
CA ASP A 104 -16.37 6.86 -2.62
C ASP A 104 -15.00 7.23 -2.00
N ALA A 105 -14.93 7.39 -0.67
CA ALA A 105 -13.70 7.66 0.08
C ALA A 105 -12.67 6.51 0.08
N GLY A 106 -12.88 5.44 -0.71
CA GLY A 106 -12.05 4.24 -0.66
C GLY A 106 -10.61 4.47 -1.09
N PHE A 107 -10.34 5.37 -2.05
CA PHE A 107 -8.97 5.79 -2.34
C PHE A 107 -8.33 6.48 -1.12
N SER A 108 -9.03 7.43 -0.48
CA SER A 108 -8.52 8.12 0.71
C SER A 108 -8.22 7.16 1.85
N GLU A 109 -9.05 6.14 2.05
CA GLU A 109 -8.81 5.08 3.03
C GLU A 109 -7.60 4.21 2.67
N PHE A 110 -7.51 3.76 1.42
CA PHE A 110 -6.36 3.02 0.92
C PHE A 110 -5.06 3.82 1.10
N PHE A 111 -5.06 5.08 0.65
CA PHE A 111 -3.90 5.95 0.77
C PHE A 111 -3.53 6.17 2.22
N ARG A 112 -4.48 6.39 3.13
CA ARG A 112 -4.20 6.51 4.58
C ARG A 112 -3.53 5.25 5.12
N ASP A 113 -4.08 4.09 4.78
CA ASP A 113 -3.65 2.79 5.32
C ASP A 113 -2.32 2.29 4.72
N LEU A 114 -1.90 2.82 3.56
CA LEU A 114 -0.59 2.49 2.98
C LEU A 114 0.55 2.77 3.97
N PRO A 115 1.54 1.87 4.07
CA PRO A 115 2.75 2.17 4.82
C PRO A 115 3.45 3.43 4.27
N ARG A 116 4.23 4.10 5.12
CA ARG A 116 4.92 5.35 4.75
C ARG A 116 5.80 5.19 3.51
N SER A 117 6.42 4.03 3.31
CA SER A 117 7.24 3.75 2.13
C SER A 117 7.00 2.32 1.71
N VAL A 118 6.59 2.13 0.46
CA VAL A 118 6.39 0.80 -0.13
C VAL A 118 6.98 0.74 -1.53
N ASN A 119 7.53 -0.42 -1.87
CA ASN A 119 7.87 -0.76 -3.23
C ASN A 119 6.71 -1.57 -3.81
N VAL A 120 5.97 -0.96 -4.72
CA VAL A 120 4.83 -1.57 -5.40
C VAL A 120 5.32 -2.32 -6.64
N ASN A 121 4.89 -3.56 -6.74
CA ASN A 121 5.10 -4.47 -7.86
C ASN A 121 3.77 -4.71 -8.58
N PHE A 122 3.86 -5.06 -9.85
CA PHE A 122 2.72 -5.30 -10.74
C PHE A 122 2.78 -6.74 -11.24
N LEU A 123 1.63 -7.41 -11.31
CA LEU A 123 1.58 -8.74 -11.88
C LEU A 123 1.75 -8.60 -13.39
N GLU A 124 2.76 -9.27 -13.94
CA GLU A 124 2.97 -9.33 -15.38
C GLU A 124 1.69 -9.83 -16.08
N GLN A 125 1.39 -9.25 -17.24
CA GLN A 125 0.25 -9.64 -18.08
C GLN A 125 0.57 -10.88 -18.89
#